data_AF-A0A662DBB2-F1
#
_entry.id   AF-A0A662DBB2-F1
#
_cell.length_a   1.000
_cell.length_b   1.000
_cell.length_c   1.000
_cell.angle_alpha   90.00
_cell.angle_beta   90.00
_cell.angle_gamma   90.00
#
_symmetry.space_group_name_H-M   'P 1'
#
loop_
_entity.id
_entity.type
_entity.pdbx_description
1 polymer ?
#
loop_
_entity_poly.entity_id
_entity_poly.type
_entity_poly.pdbx_seq_one_letter_code
_entity_poly.pdbx_strand_id
1 'polypeptide(L)'
;MRKKIIIVLVGVFAAGFLSGLFVPNLFKEKNLPSSKFLSNYLSLSKAQERKIETLNKSFYAKVGNIRAQLDQKRAELGDLLEKPHSNKRKIRNKINEIAILQMQLQKETVDYLERIRSILTPEQQKKFLSLIRRRLHPKRQWRRRF
;
A
#
# COMPACT_ATOMS: atom_id res chain seq x y z
N MET A 1 -36.09 6.68 13.17
CA MET A 1 -34.84 7.48 13.02
C MET A 1 -33.54 6.67 13.14
N ARG A 2 -33.47 5.55 13.88
CA ARG A 2 -32.26 4.72 14.06
C ARG A 2 -31.73 3.98 12.81
N LYS A 3 -32.57 3.71 11.82
CA LYS A 3 -32.18 2.98 10.59
C LYS A 3 -31.41 3.82 9.56
N LYS A 4 -31.56 5.17 9.59
CA LYS A 4 -30.87 6.08 8.65
C LYS A 4 -29.42 6.37 9.07
N ILE A 5 -29.08 6.26 10.36
CA ILE A 5 -27.72 6.46 10.89
C ILE A 5 -26.79 5.29 10.54
N ILE A 6 -27.32 4.06 10.45
CA ILE A 6 -26.54 2.87 10.06
C ILE A 6 -26.10 2.95 8.58
N ILE A 7 -26.90 3.55 7.70
CA ILE A 7 -26.58 3.70 6.28
C ILE A 7 -25.42 4.69 6.06
N VAL A 8 -25.34 5.75 6.87
CA VAL A 8 -24.25 6.75 6.80
C VAL A 8 -22.92 6.19 7.33
N LEU A 9 -22.94 5.36 8.38
CA LEU A 9 -21.73 4.72 8.90
C LEU A 9 -21.18 3.62 7.97
N VAL A 10 -22.05 2.90 7.26
CA VAL A 10 -21.64 1.94 6.21
C VAL A 10 -21.05 2.67 5.00
N GLY A 11 -21.54 3.87 4.65
CA GLY A 11 -20.98 4.70 3.57
C GLY A 11 -19.56 5.22 3.87
N VAL A 12 -19.28 5.62 5.10
CA VAL A 12 -17.93 6.07 5.52
C VAL A 12 -16.95 4.90 5.63
N PHE A 13 -17.42 3.72 6.08
CA PHE A 13 -16.62 2.50 6.04
C PHE A 13 -16.36 2.02 4.61
N ALA A 14 -17.34 2.10 3.70
CA ALA A 14 -17.16 1.76 2.29
C ALA A 14 -16.14 2.69 1.60
N ALA A 15 -16.18 3.99 1.87
CA ALA A 15 -15.19 4.93 1.33
C ALA A 15 -13.77 4.67 1.85
N GLY A 16 -13.63 4.26 3.11
CA GLY A 16 -12.34 3.85 3.70
C GLY A 16 -11.82 2.50 3.21
N PHE A 17 -12.71 1.53 3.05
CA PHE A 17 -12.39 0.15 2.69
C PHE A 17 -12.15 -0.01 1.18
N LEU A 18 -12.84 0.77 0.33
CA LEU A 18 -12.64 0.79 -1.11
C LEU A 18 -11.38 1.58 -1.53
N SER A 19 -10.97 2.62 -0.80
CA SER A 19 -9.81 3.47 -1.16
C SER A 19 -8.47 3.05 -0.52
N GLY A 20 -8.48 2.03 0.34
CA GLY A 20 -7.29 1.54 1.04
C GLY A 20 -6.81 2.48 2.15
N LEU A 21 -7.72 3.14 2.89
CA LEU A 21 -7.39 4.01 4.02
C LEU A 21 -6.70 3.26 5.19
N PHE A 22 -6.87 1.93 5.27
CA PHE A 22 -6.15 1.06 6.23
C PHE A 22 -4.84 0.47 5.71
N VAL A 23 -4.47 0.71 4.45
CA VAL A 23 -3.16 0.34 3.92
C VAL A 23 -2.26 1.56 4.08
N PRO A 24 -1.22 1.53 4.96
CA PRO A 24 -0.32 2.65 5.13
C PRO A 24 0.16 3.16 3.78
N ASN A 25 0.23 4.49 3.61
CA ASN A 25 0.52 5.12 2.33
C ASN A 25 1.77 4.52 1.65
N LEU A 26 2.76 4.06 2.43
CA LEU A 26 3.95 3.37 1.95
C LEU A 26 3.74 2.17 1.03
N PHE A 27 2.64 1.42 1.18
CA PHE A 27 2.37 0.23 0.38
C PHE A 27 1.67 0.54 -0.95
N LYS A 28 1.40 1.82 -1.25
CA LYS A 28 0.93 2.29 -2.57
C LYS A 28 2.14 2.56 -3.48
N GLU A 29 2.09 2.10 -4.74
CA GLU A 29 3.22 2.18 -5.70
C GLU A 29 3.79 3.59 -5.81
N LYS A 30 2.88 4.56 -5.91
CA LYS A 30 3.16 5.98 -6.05
C LYS A 30 3.86 6.61 -4.84
N ASN A 31 3.90 5.90 -3.71
CA ASN A 31 4.53 6.36 -2.48
C ASN A 31 5.85 5.66 -2.20
N LEU A 32 6.31 4.74 -3.06
CA LEU A 32 7.70 4.28 -3.06
C LEU A 32 8.57 5.31 -3.78
N PRO A 33 9.83 5.50 -3.37
CA PRO A 33 10.69 6.49 -4.00
C PRO A 33 10.96 6.01 -5.42
N SER A 34 10.81 6.88 -6.42
CA SER A 34 11.21 6.50 -7.78
C SER A 34 12.68 6.08 -7.77
N SER A 35 13.05 5.13 -8.62
CA SER A 35 14.43 4.65 -8.71
C SER A 35 15.42 5.81 -8.91
N LYS A 36 15.05 6.80 -9.74
CA LYS A 36 15.83 8.04 -9.96
C LYS A 36 15.96 8.89 -8.70
N PHE A 37 14.87 9.08 -7.94
CA PHE A 37 14.93 9.80 -6.67
C PHE A 37 15.83 9.07 -5.66
N LEU A 38 15.71 7.74 -5.56
CA LEU A 38 16.47 6.95 -4.61
C LEU A 38 17.97 6.97 -4.93
N SER A 39 18.32 6.85 -6.22
CA SER A 39 19.70 6.99 -6.70
C SER A 39 20.31 8.32 -6.27
N ASN A 40 19.65 9.43 -6.61
CA ASN A 40 20.14 10.76 -6.28
C ASN A 40 20.22 10.99 -4.76
N TYR A 41 19.19 10.57 -4.00
CA TYR A 41 19.11 10.81 -2.56
C TYR A 41 20.15 10.03 -1.75
N LEU A 42 20.48 8.81 -2.19
CA LEU A 42 21.47 7.95 -1.52
C LEU A 42 22.86 8.03 -2.16
N SER A 43 23.02 8.75 -3.27
CA SER A 43 24.25 8.80 -4.05
C SER A 43 24.75 7.39 -4.37
N LEU A 44 23.87 6.58 -5.00
CA LEU A 44 24.15 5.17 -5.27
C LEU A 44 25.30 5.01 -6.28
N SER A 45 26.17 4.03 -6.05
CA SER A 45 27.16 3.64 -7.07
C SER A 45 26.49 2.93 -8.24
N LYS A 46 27.15 2.91 -9.41
CA LYS A 46 26.65 2.16 -10.58
C LYS A 46 26.39 0.68 -10.30
N ALA A 47 27.19 0.06 -9.44
CA ALA A 47 26.98 -1.32 -9.01
C ALA A 47 25.72 -1.46 -8.14
N GLN A 48 25.48 -0.53 -7.22
CA GLN A 48 24.28 -0.52 -6.38
C GLN A 48 23.01 -0.26 -7.21
N GLU A 49 23.07 0.68 -8.16
CA GLU A 49 21.97 0.99 -9.09
C GLU A 49 21.51 -0.26 -9.84
N ARG A 50 22.45 -1.01 -10.44
CA ARG A 50 22.11 -2.24 -11.19
C ARG A 50 21.46 -3.32 -10.33
N LYS A 51 21.95 -3.50 -9.09
CA LYS A 51 21.36 -4.46 -8.14
C LYS A 51 19.93 -4.04 -7.75
N ILE A 52 19.73 -2.76 -7.45
CA ILE A 52 18.41 -2.22 -7.09
C ILE A 52 17.46 -2.26 -8.28
N GLU A 53 17.90 -1.99 -9.50
CA GLU A 53 17.06 -2.08 -10.70
C GLU A 53 16.54 -3.50 -10.92
N THR A 54 17.39 -4.51 -10.69
CA THR A 54 16.99 -5.92 -10.77
C THR A 54 15.93 -6.26 -9.71
N LEU A 55 16.10 -5.77 -8.47
CA LEU A 55 15.09 -5.90 -7.42
C LEU A 55 13.78 -5.18 -7.77
N ASN A 56 13.85 -4.00 -8.40
CA ASN A 56 12.67 -3.23 -8.79
C ASN A 56 11.80 -4.00 -9.78
N LYS A 57 12.42 -4.62 -10.80
CA LYS A 57 11.69 -5.38 -11.83
C LYS A 57 10.87 -6.51 -11.21
N SER A 58 11.48 -7.32 -10.35
CA SER A 58 10.78 -8.43 -9.69
C SER A 58 9.73 -7.95 -8.70
N PHE A 59 10.03 -6.89 -7.93
CA PHE A 59 9.10 -6.31 -6.98
C PHE A 59 7.86 -5.73 -7.66
N TYR A 60 8.03 -4.88 -8.68
CA TYR A 60 6.91 -4.24 -9.37
C TYR A 60 6.03 -5.25 -10.11
N ALA A 61 6.62 -6.30 -10.70
CA ALA A 61 5.84 -7.39 -11.30
C ALA A 61 4.96 -8.10 -10.26
N LYS A 62 5.54 -8.49 -9.12
CA LYS A 62 4.83 -9.23 -8.06
C LYS A 62 3.73 -8.38 -7.41
N VAL A 63 4.07 -7.14 -7.07
CA VAL A 63 3.13 -6.22 -6.44
C VAL A 63 2.04 -5.76 -7.42
N GLY A 64 2.36 -5.60 -8.70
CA GLY A 64 1.39 -5.31 -9.75
C GLY A 64 0.30 -6.38 -9.83
N ASN A 65 0.68 -7.66 -9.79
CA ASN A 65 -0.27 -8.77 -9.77
C ASN A 65 -1.17 -8.75 -8.51
N ILE A 66 -0.60 -8.56 -7.33
CA ILE A 66 -1.39 -8.48 -6.08
C ILE A 66 -2.38 -7.31 -6.13
N ARG A 67 -1.98 -6.17 -6.71
CA ARG A 67 -2.88 -5.00 -6.88
C ARG A 67 -4.02 -5.27 -7.85
N ALA A 68 -3.73 -5.88 -9.01
CA ALA A 68 -4.77 -6.27 -9.95
C ALA A 68 -5.81 -7.18 -9.29
N GLN A 69 -5.35 -8.16 -8.49
CA GLN A 69 -6.24 -9.02 -7.72
C GLN A 69 -7.04 -8.25 -6.66
N LEU A 70 -6.41 -7.30 -5.93
CA LEU A 70 -7.13 -6.44 -4.98
C LEU A 70 -8.24 -5.65 -5.64
N ASP A 71 -7.97 -5.06 -6.80
CA ASP A 71 -8.93 -4.24 -7.52
C ASP A 71 -10.09 -5.08 -8.05
N GLN A 72 -9.79 -6.27 -8.59
CA GLN A 72 -10.81 -7.25 -8.96
C GLN A 72 -11.69 -7.64 -7.75
N LYS A 73 -11.09 -8.00 -6.62
CA LYS A 73 -11.86 -8.42 -5.42
C LYS A 73 -12.68 -7.30 -4.81
N ARG A 74 -12.23 -6.05 -4.92
CA ARG A 74 -13.01 -4.87 -4.54
C ARG A 74 -14.21 -4.63 -5.45
N ALA A 75 -14.04 -4.79 -6.76
CA ALA A 75 -15.15 -4.72 -7.71
C ALA A 75 -16.20 -5.81 -7.40
N GLU A 76 -15.76 -7.06 -7.24
CA GLU A 76 -16.64 -8.18 -6.84
C GLU A 76 -17.37 -7.91 -5.52
N LEU A 77 -16.72 -7.24 -4.55
CA LEU A 77 -17.36 -6.82 -3.31
C LEU A 77 -18.42 -5.73 -3.55
N GLY A 78 -18.15 -4.77 -4.42
CA GLY A 78 -19.11 -3.75 -4.85
C GLY A 78 -20.38 -4.39 -5.43
N ASP A 79 -20.20 -5.29 -6.40
CA ASP A 79 -21.31 -6.03 -7.04
C ASP A 79 -22.13 -6.85 -6.03
N LEU A 80 -21.49 -7.40 -5.00
CA LEU A 80 -22.17 -8.12 -3.93
C LEU A 80 -23.01 -7.19 -3.06
N LEU A 81 -22.57 -5.95 -2.81
CA LEU A 81 -23.26 -5.00 -1.94
C LEU A 81 -24.48 -4.36 -2.61
N GLU A 82 -24.50 -4.25 -3.93
CA GLU A 82 -25.63 -3.69 -4.69
C GLU A 82 -26.85 -4.63 -4.74
N LYS A 83 -26.67 -5.92 -4.44
CA LYS A 83 -27.75 -6.92 -4.52
C LYS A 83 -28.68 -6.84 -3.29
N PRO A 84 -30.02 -6.67 -3.48
CA PRO A 84 -30.97 -6.43 -2.39
C PRO A 84 -31.09 -7.56 -1.34
N HIS A 85 -30.63 -8.77 -1.64
CA HIS A 85 -30.57 -9.92 -0.71
C HIS A 85 -29.18 -10.52 -0.59
N SER A 86 -28.15 -9.68 -0.57
CA SER A 86 -26.77 -10.16 -0.54
C SER A 86 -26.47 -11.08 0.63
N ASN A 87 -25.86 -12.22 0.33
CA ASN A 87 -25.50 -13.22 1.31
C ASN A 87 -24.33 -12.70 2.17
N LYS A 88 -24.61 -12.39 3.44
CA LYS A 88 -23.61 -11.91 4.43
C LYS A 88 -22.36 -12.80 4.53
N ARG A 89 -22.47 -14.11 4.29
CA ARG A 89 -21.32 -15.02 4.25
C ARG A 89 -20.43 -14.73 3.04
N LYS A 90 -21.01 -14.51 1.85
CA LYS A 90 -20.24 -14.16 0.63
C LYS A 90 -19.51 -12.84 0.78
N ILE A 91 -20.16 -11.82 1.36
CA ILE A 91 -19.54 -10.52 1.67
C ILE A 91 -18.33 -10.71 2.61
N ARG A 92 -18.51 -11.42 3.73
CA ARG A 92 -17.43 -11.66 4.70
C ARG A 92 -16.26 -12.44 4.10
N ASN A 93 -16.54 -13.44 3.26
CA ASN A 93 -15.49 -14.17 2.56
C ASN A 93 -14.69 -13.24 1.65
N LYS A 94 -15.37 -12.36 0.88
CA LYS A 94 -14.69 -11.40 0.00
C LYS A 94 -13.82 -10.40 0.77
N ILE A 95 -14.30 -9.93 1.92
CA ILE A 95 -13.53 -9.08 2.83
C ILE A 95 -12.25 -9.80 3.29
N ASN A 96 -12.34 -11.08 3.65
CA ASN A 96 -11.18 -11.87 4.07
C ASN A 96 -10.17 -12.07 2.94
N GLU A 97 -10.63 -12.36 1.72
CA GLU A 97 -9.76 -12.45 0.54
C GLU A 97 -9.00 -11.14 0.29
N ILE A 98 -9.69 -10.00 0.36
CA ILE A 98 -9.06 -8.67 0.25
C ILE A 98 -8.03 -8.46 1.36
N ALA A 99 -8.36 -8.80 2.62
CA ALA A 99 -7.45 -8.64 3.75
C ALA A 99 -6.17 -9.49 3.60
N ILE A 100 -6.29 -10.72 3.09
CA ILE A 100 -5.13 -11.59 2.80
C ILE A 100 -4.22 -10.95 1.75
N LEU A 101 -4.79 -10.46 0.64
CA LEU A 101 -4.03 -9.78 -0.41
C LEU A 101 -3.36 -8.49 0.09
N GLN A 102 -4.03 -7.72 0.95
CA GLN A 102 -3.45 -6.54 1.58
C GLN A 102 -2.26 -6.89 2.48
N MET A 103 -2.39 -7.95 3.29
CA MET A 103 -1.29 -8.45 4.12
C MET A 103 -0.11 -8.91 3.25
N GLN A 104 -0.37 -9.63 2.15
CA GLN A 104 0.67 -10.04 1.21
C GLN A 104 1.40 -8.84 0.64
N LEU A 105 0.68 -7.83 0.15
CA LEU A 105 1.27 -6.58 -0.34
C LEU A 105 2.19 -5.91 0.69
N GLN A 106 1.78 -5.93 1.97
CA GLN A 106 2.59 -5.37 3.05
C GLN A 106 3.89 -6.15 3.26
N LYS A 107 3.80 -7.49 3.33
CA LYS A 107 4.97 -8.36 3.46
C LYS A 107 5.97 -8.17 2.32
N GLU A 108 5.50 -8.20 1.07
CA GLU A 108 6.38 -8.00 -0.09
C GLU A 108 7.11 -6.67 -0.08
N THR A 109 6.45 -5.62 0.42
CA THR A 109 7.07 -4.30 0.53
C THR A 109 8.13 -4.27 1.62
N VAL A 110 7.89 -4.89 2.77
CA VAL A 110 8.90 -4.99 3.84
C VAL A 110 10.12 -5.77 3.34
N ASP A 111 9.90 -6.93 2.74
CA ASP A 111 10.98 -7.77 2.19
C ASP A 111 11.81 -7.00 1.15
N TYR A 112 11.15 -6.22 0.29
CA TYR A 112 11.84 -5.38 -0.70
C TYR A 112 12.67 -4.27 -0.05
N LEU A 113 12.15 -3.59 0.99
CA LEU A 113 12.92 -2.57 1.71
C LEU A 113 14.13 -3.16 2.42
N GLU A 114 14.01 -4.37 2.98
CA GLU A 114 15.13 -5.10 3.58
C GLU A 114 16.21 -5.47 2.55
N ARG A 115 15.79 -5.92 1.35
CA ARG A 115 16.71 -6.22 0.24
C ARG A 115 17.40 -4.97 -0.31
N ILE A 116 16.74 -3.81 -0.33
CA ILE A 116 17.44 -2.55 -0.63
C ILE A 116 18.48 -2.29 0.46
N ARG A 117 18.08 -2.39 1.74
CA ARG A 117 18.95 -2.08 2.87
C ARG A 117 20.26 -2.87 2.83
N SER A 118 20.22 -4.14 2.43
CA SER A 118 21.42 -4.99 2.34
C SER A 118 22.41 -4.61 1.22
N ILE A 119 21.99 -3.79 0.24
CA ILE A 119 22.86 -3.29 -0.85
C ILE A 119 23.59 -2.00 -0.45
N LEU A 120 23.08 -1.29 0.55
CA LEU A 120 23.53 0.04 0.95
C LEU A 120 24.69 -0.01 1.95
N THR A 121 25.56 1.00 1.90
CA THR A 121 26.58 1.22 2.95
C THR A 121 25.91 1.66 4.26
N PRO A 122 26.59 1.55 5.42
CA PRO A 122 26.03 2.00 6.71
C PRO A 122 25.52 3.45 6.69
N GLU A 123 26.22 4.36 6.01
CA GLU A 123 25.84 5.77 5.88
C GLU A 123 24.57 5.93 5.03
N GLN A 124 24.49 5.21 3.92
CA GLN A 124 23.32 5.19 3.04
C GLN A 124 22.11 4.57 3.75
N GLN A 125 22.31 3.52 4.56
CA GLN A 125 21.24 2.90 5.35
C GLN A 125 20.61 3.89 6.33
N LYS A 126 21.41 4.73 7.02
CA LYS A 126 20.87 5.77 7.90
C LYS A 126 19.97 6.76 7.15
N LYS A 127 20.39 7.23 5.97
CA LYS A 127 19.58 8.11 5.11
C LYS A 127 18.30 7.42 4.64
N PHE A 128 18.40 6.15 4.26
CA PHE A 128 17.28 5.35 3.78
C PHE A 128 16.24 5.09 4.88
N LEU A 129 16.66 4.69 6.08
CA LEU A 129 15.77 4.47 7.22
C LEU A 129 15.08 5.76 7.67
N SER A 130 15.79 6.90 7.64
CA SER A 130 15.19 8.22 7.90
C SER A 130 14.09 8.55 6.88
N LEU A 131 14.33 8.28 5.59
CA LEU A 131 13.34 8.45 4.53
C LEU A 131 12.10 7.57 4.76
N ILE A 132 12.29 6.29 5.11
CA ILE A 132 11.19 5.37 5.42
C ILE A 132 10.39 5.88 6.62
N ARG A 133 11.07 6.24 7.72
CA ARG A 133 10.42 6.75 8.94
C ARG A 133 9.54 7.97 8.66
N ARG A 134 10.02 8.92 7.83
CA ARG A 134 9.25 10.10 7.43
C ARG A 134 8.01 9.75 6.62
N ARG A 135 8.03 8.66 5.84
CA ARG A 135 6.89 8.20 5.05
C ARG A 135 5.90 7.34 5.85
N LEU A 136 6.37 6.60 6.85
CA LEU A 136 5.52 5.88 7.82
C LEU A 136 4.76 6.86 8.71
N HIS A 137 5.46 7.90 9.16
CA HIS A 137 4.91 8.95 10.02
C HIS A 137 5.02 10.30 9.32
N PRO A 138 4.16 10.58 8.32
CA PRO A 138 4.09 11.93 7.79
C PRO A 138 3.74 12.85 8.97
N LYS A 139 4.59 13.86 9.25
CA LYS A 139 4.25 14.91 10.22
C LYS A 139 2.84 15.38 9.85
N ARG A 140 1.88 15.28 10.77
CA ARG A 140 0.54 15.85 10.59
C ARG A 140 0.71 17.36 10.43
N GLN A 141 0.90 17.84 9.21
CA GLN A 141 0.67 19.24 8.89
C GLN A 141 -0.83 19.44 9.02
N TRP A 142 -1.25 19.82 10.23
CA TRP A 142 -2.57 20.38 10.47
C TRP A 142 -2.83 21.43 9.38
N ARG A 143 -4.00 21.32 8.75
CA ARG A 143 -4.50 22.31 7.80
C ARG A 143 -4.50 23.69 8.47
N ARG A 144 -3.44 24.48 8.26
CA ARG A 144 -3.52 25.94 8.30
C ARG A 144 -4.11 26.37 6.97
N ARG A 145 -5.44 26.34 6.89
CA ARG A 145 -6.19 27.13 5.93
C ARG A 145 -7.27 27.85 6.73
N PHE A 146 -7.20 29.17 6.60
CA PHE A 146 -8.13 30.19 7.07
C PHE A 146 -9.59 29.76 6.98
#